data_AF-A0A3C1SAY5-F1
#
_entry.id   AF-A0A3C1SAY5-F1
#
_cell.length_a   1.000
_cell.length_b   1.000
_cell.length_c   1.000
_cell.angle_alpha   90.00
_cell.angle_beta   90.00
_cell.angle_gamma   90.00
#
_symmetry.space_group_name_H-M   'P 1'
#
loop_
_entity.id
_entity.type
_entity.pdbx_description
1 polymer ?
#
loop_
_entity_poly.entity_id
_entity_poly.type
_entity_poly.pdbx_seq_one_letter_code
_entity_poly.pdbx_strand_id
1 'polypeptide(L)' 'MNELHPEQKKAFQAMTPGQKLQLLSDLYNSAQKLKAAGLRKQHPDWSEEQIQKKVREIFLYART' A
#
# COMPACT_ATOMS: atom_id res chain seq x y z
N MET A 1 -7.14 9.86 13.67
CA MET A 1 -6.16 9.72 12.57
C MET A 1 -4.94 10.50 13.04
N ASN A 2 -3.81 9.84 13.36
CA ASN A 2 -2.65 10.56 13.90
C ASN A 2 -2.08 11.52 12.85
N GLU A 3 -1.89 12.77 13.23
CA GLU A 3 -1.24 13.79 12.40
C GLU A 3 0.22 13.36 12.12
N LEU A 4 0.74 13.70 10.93
CA LEU A 4 2.14 13.48 10.60
C LEU A 4 3.02 14.25 11.58
N HIS A 5 4.11 13.64 12.02
CA HIS A 5 5.09 14.33 12.85
C HIS A 5 5.61 15.58 12.10
N PRO A 6 5.86 16.73 12.78
CA PRO A 6 6.26 17.97 12.11
C PRO A 6 7.45 17.80 11.15
N GLU A 7 8.43 16.97 11.51
CA GLU A 7 9.58 16.66 10.64
C GLU A 7 9.21 15.87 9.39
N GLN A 8 8.24 14.94 9.48
CA GLN A 8 7.74 14.21 8.30
C GLN A 8 7.00 15.16 7.35
N LYS A 9 6.25 16.14 7.90
CA LYS A 9 5.57 17.17 7.12
C LYS A 9 6.57 18.07 6.38
N LYS A 10 7.63 18.54 7.05
CA LYS A 10 8.70 19.33 6.42
C LYS A 10 9.39 18.54 5.31
N ALA A 11 9.76 17.29 5.57
CA ALA A 11 10.39 16.42 4.58
C ALA A 11 9.49 16.22 3.34
N PHE A 12 8.20 15.94 3.55
CA PHE A 12 7.24 15.79 2.45
C PHE A 12 7.03 17.09 1.66
N GLN A 13 7.01 18.25 2.33
CA GLN A 13 6.90 19.55 1.68
C GLN A 13 8.11 19.87 0.82
N ALA A 14 9.31 19.45 1.23
CA ALA A 14 10.57 19.65 0.50
C ALA A 14 10.73 18.72 -0.72
N MET A 15 9.91 17.68 -0.86
CA MET A 15 9.99 16.75 -1.98
C MET A 15 9.57 17.39 -3.30
N THR A 16 10.31 17.09 -4.36
CA THR A 16 9.88 17.38 -5.74
C THR A 16 8.65 16.54 -6.10
N PRO A 17 7.87 16.93 -7.13
CA PRO A 17 6.76 16.11 -7.62
C PRO A 17 7.17 14.67 -7.96
N GLY A 18 8.34 14.47 -8.58
CA GLY A 18 8.85 13.13 -8.91
C GLY A 18 9.13 12.28 -7.66
N GLN A 19 9.70 12.86 -6.61
CA GLN A 19 9.90 12.17 -5.34
C GLN A 19 8.58 11.79 -4.67
N LYS A 20 7.56 12.65 -4.76
CA LYS A 20 6.22 12.34 -4.25
C LYS A 20 5.58 11.18 -5.02
N LEU A 21 5.73 11.15 -6.34
CA LEU A 21 5.23 10.03 -7.17
C LEU A 21 5.92 8.71 -6.82
N GLN A 22 7.24 8.75 -6.60
CA GLN A 22 7.98 7.57 -6.15
C GLN A 22 7.50 7.10 -4.78
N LEU A 23 7.36 8.02 -3.81
CA LEU A 23 6.86 7.71 -2.48
C LEU A 23 5.46 7.08 -2.52
N LEU A 24 4.55 7.61 -3.36
CA LEU A 24 3.21 7.04 -3.55
C LEU A 24 3.28 5.63 -4.15
N SER A 25 4.18 5.40 -5.11
CA SER A 25 4.40 4.08 -5.72
C SER A 25 4.91 3.07 -4.69
N ASP A 26 5.84 3.48 -3.84
CA ASP A 26 6.40 2.63 -2.78
C ASP A 26 5.36 2.30 -1.70
N LEU A 27 4.52 3.28 -1.34
CA LEU A 27 3.37 3.10 -0.45
C LEU A 27 2.38 2.10 -1.04
N TYR A 28 2.02 2.26 -2.31
CA TYR A 28 1.09 1.36 -3.00
C TYR A 28 1.60 -0.09 -3.02
N ASN A 29 2.87 -0.28 -3.39
CA ASN A 29 3.52 -1.59 -3.38
C ASN A 29 3.55 -2.21 -1.97
N SER A 30 3.87 -1.40 -0.95
CA SER A 30 3.89 -1.85 0.44
C SER A 30 2.51 -2.26 0.93
N ALA A 31 1.47 -1.50 0.57
CA ALA A 31 0.10 -1.81 0.91
C ALA A 31 -0.37 -3.13 0.27
N GLN A 32 -0.03 -3.37 -1.00
CA GLN A 32 -0.33 -4.65 -1.67
C GLN A 32 0.35 -5.83 -0.98
N LYS A 33 1.64 -5.71 -0.62
CA LYS A 33 2.39 -6.75 0.10
C LYS A 33 1.77 -7.05 1.46
N LEU A 34 1.41 -6.02 2.22
CA LEU A 34 0.75 -6.16 3.51
C LEU A 34 -0.60 -6.87 3.35
N LYS A 35 -1.38 -6.51 2.33
CA LYS A 35 -2.67 -7.14 2.06
C LYS A 35 -2.51 -8.61 1.68
N ALA A 36 -1.54 -8.93 0.82
CA ALA A 36 -1.22 -10.31 0.46
C ALA A 36 -0.84 -11.14 1.70
N ALA A 37 0.01 -10.62 2.58
CA ALA A 37 0.38 -11.30 3.83
C ALA A 37 -0.84 -11.58 4.73
N GLY A 38 -1.74 -10.60 4.86
CA GLY A 38 -3.01 -10.78 5.57
C GLY A 38 -3.89 -11.87 4.96
N LEU A 39 -4.00 -11.90 3.62
CA LEU A 39 -4.77 -12.93 2.91
C LEU A 39 -4.17 -14.32 3.08
N ARG A 40 -2.84 -14.47 2.99
CA ARG A 40 -2.18 -15.78 3.22
C ARG A 40 -2.45 -16.31 4.62
N LYS A 41 -2.50 -15.42 5.62
CA LYS A 41 -2.85 -15.80 6.99
C LYS A 41 -4.32 -16.24 7.12
N GLN A 42 -5.23 -15.60 6.38
CA GLN A 42 -6.67 -15.86 6.44
C GLN A 42 -7.10 -17.08 5.59
N HIS A 43 -6.38 -17.35 4.50
CA HIS A 43 -6.66 -18.37 3.52
C HIS A 43 -5.40 -19.22 3.25
N PRO A 44 -5.01 -20.10 4.20
CA PRO A 44 -3.80 -20.91 4.06
C PRO A 44 -3.87 -21.96 2.94
N ASP A 45 -5.08 -22.25 2.45
CA ASP A 45 -5.39 -23.19 1.36
C ASP A 45 -5.31 -22.55 -0.03
N TRP A 46 -5.24 -21.22 -0.12
CA TRP A 46 -5.19 -20.53 -1.41
C TRP A 46 -3.80 -20.60 -2.05
N SER A 47 -3.79 -20.77 -3.38
CA SER A 47 -2.57 -20.61 -4.18
C SER A 47 -2.13 -19.15 -4.21
N GLU A 48 -0.86 -18.92 -4.53
CA GLU A 48 -0.34 -17.55 -4.68
C GLU A 48 -1.07 -16.79 -5.80
N GLU A 49 -1.51 -17.45 -6.89
CA GLU A 49 -2.30 -16.78 -7.92
C GLU A 49 -3.65 -16.30 -7.39
N GLN A 50 -4.32 -17.08 -6.55
CA GLN A 50 -5.59 -16.70 -5.92
C GLN A 50 -5.41 -15.50 -4.99
N ILE A 51 -4.33 -15.51 -4.19
CA ILE A 51 -3.95 -14.37 -3.32
C ILE A 51 -3.75 -13.11 -4.17
N GLN A 52 -2.92 -13.18 -5.22
CA GLN A 52 -2.63 -12.02 -6.06
C GLN A 52 -3.85 -11.52 -6.83
N LYS A 53 -4.71 -12.43 -7.32
CA LYS A 53 -5.98 -12.06 -7.94
C LYS A 53 -6.86 -11.28 -6.96
N LYS A 54 -6.97 -11.75 -5.72
CA LYS A 54 -7.78 -11.08 -4.70
C LYS A 54 -7.20 -9.74 -4.26
N VAL A 55 -5.87 -9.62 -4.14
CA VAL A 55 -5.21 -8.32 -3.89
C VAL A 55 -5.57 -7.33 -4.99
N ARG A 56 -5.45 -7.71 -6.27
CA ARG A 56 -5.81 -6.83 -7.39
C ARG A 56 -7.28 -6.40 -7.34
N GLU A 57 -8.19 -7.33 -7.06
CA GLU A 57 -9.62 -7.04 -6.91
C GLU A 57 -9.89 -6.02 -5.78
N ILE A 58 -9.24 -6.20 -4.63
CA ILE A 58 -9.40 -5.30 -3.48
C ILE A 58 -8.94 -3.88 -3.82
N PHE A 59 -7.77 -3.73 -4.46
CA PHE A 59 -7.27 -2.40 -4.82
C PHE A 59 -8.05 -1.77 -5.99
N LEU A 60 -8.63 -2.57 -6.88
CA LEU A 60 -9.51 -2.08 -7.95
C LEU A 60 -10.81 -1.47 -7.41
N TYR A 61 -11.36 -2.05 -6.34
CA TYR A 61 -12.63 -1.60 -5.73
C TYR A 61 -12.42 -0.85 -4.40
N ALA A 62 -11.19 -0.48 -4.06
CA ALA A 62 -10.92 0.35 -2.89
C ALA A 62 -11.57 1.72 -3.08
N ARG A 63 -12.36 2.15 -2.10
CA ARG A 63 -12.98 3.48 -2.08
C ARG A 63 -12.46 4.28 -0.89
N THR A 64 -12.47 5.60 -1.04
CA THR A 64 -12.07 6.59 -0.04
C THR A 64 -13.14 6.79 1.02
#